data_AF-A0A848YF26-F1
#
_entry.id   AF-A0A848YF26-F1
#
_cell.length_a   1.000
_cell.length_b   1.000
_cell.length_c   1.000
_cell.angle_alpha   90.00
_cell.angle_beta   90.00
_cell.angle_gamma   90.00
#
_symmetry.space_group_name_H-M   'P 1'
#
loop_
_entity.id
_entity.type
_entity.pdbx_description
1 polymer ?
#
loop_
_entity_poly.entity_id
_entity_poly.type
_entity_poly.pdbx_seq_one_letter_code
_entity_poly.pdbx_strand_id
1 'polypeptide(L)'
;GMTYASYAHRGAYTLILTALLAAGFVLFSVRPGAPSEHSSRVRMLLLLWTAQNAVLVQYSVLRLNLYVDIYALTYWRLAAGAWMALVFAGLVLIFLKFFWGKSVRWLINANLVCLSLVLFAAGNANFPEWIANHNTRPPEPGKVRVLDAEYLAALGPAALPAVDHVLVHPEHFALGGSKVHHAQALLRLKRDRDQLVRRVEERAANWRSWGWRHARAKNYLATLHTTKRLEPWSPIEY
;
A
#
# COMPACT_ATOMS: atom_id res chain seq x y z
N GLY A 1 -25.56 -16.30 -3.71
CA GLY A 1 -24.31 -15.67 -4.17
C GLY A 1 -24.00 -14.52 -3.24
N MET A 2 -22.90 -14.60 -2.50
CA MET A 2 -22.50 -13.56 -1.54
C MET A 2 -21.36 -12.72 -2.11
N THR A 3 -21.60 -11.41 -2.16
CA THR A 3 -20.77 -10.39 -2.80
C THR A 3 -19.61 -9.98 -1.88
N TYR A 4 -18.40 -9.90 -2.45
CA TYR A 4 -17.12 -9.51 -1.81
C TYR A 4 -17.16 -8.17 -1.03
N ALA A 5 -18.16 -7.32 -1.27
CA ALA A 5 -18.37 -6.07 -0.56
C ALA A 5 -18.69 -6.24 0.94
N SER A 6 -19.26 -7.39 1.36
CA SER A 6 -19.63 -7.60 2.77
C SER A 6 -18.49 -8.15 3.64
N TYR A 7 -17.36 -8.55 3.05
CA TYR A 7 -16.23 -9.15 3.77
C TYR A 7 -15.22 -8.10 4.28
N ALA A 8 -15.01 -7.03 3.52
CA ALA A 8 -14.08 -5.95 3.89
C ALA A 8 -14.58 -5.12 5.10
N HIS A 9 -15.89 -4.96 5.26
CA HIS A 9 -16.43 -4.20 6.39
C HIS A 9 -16.33 -4.97 7.73
N ARG A 10 -16.47 -6.30 7.76
CA ARG A 10 -16.41 -7.05 9.03
C ARG A 10 -15.00 -7.15 9.61
N GLY A 11 -13.99 -7.35 8.77
CA GLY A 11 -12.60 -7.50 9.23
C GLY A 11 -12.08 -6.25 9.95
N ALA A 12 -12.34 -5.06 9.40
CA ALA A 12 -11.86 -3.80 9.96
C ALA A 12 -12.53 -3.46 11.32
N TYR A 13 -13.84 -3.67 11.47
CA TYR A 13 -14.51 -3.43 12.75
C TYR A 13 -14.09 -4.43 13.82
N THR A 14 -13.88 -5.70 13.46
CA THR A 14 -13.36 -6.70 14.41
C THR A 14 -11.94 -6.36 14.85
N LEU A 15 -11.06 -5.90 13.95
CA LEU A 15 -9.70 -5.47 14.30
C LEU A 15 -9.68 -4.22 15.19
N ILE A 16 -10.54 -3.25 14.92
CA ILE A 16 -10.68 -2.05 15.76
C ILE A 16 -11.21 -2.44 17.15
N LEU A 17 -12.23 -3.31 17.21
CA LEU A 17 -12.81 -3.78 18.47
C LEU A 17 -11.79 -4.58 19.30
N THR A 18 -11.03 -5.48 18.69
CA THR A 18 -10.00 -6.25 19.40
C THR A 18 -8.83 -5.37 19.83
N ALA A 19 -8.44 -4.38 19.03
CA ALA A 19 -7.43 -3.40 19.41
C ALA A 19 -7.88 -2.52 20.60
N LEU A 20 -9.14 -2.08 20.62
CA LEU A 20 -9.70 -1.32 21.74
C LEU A 20 -9.80 -2.16 23.01
N LEU A 21 -10.21 -3.43 22.91
CA LEU A 21 -10.24 -4.36 24.04
C LEU A 21 -8.84 -4.67 24.57
N ALA A 22 -7.87 -4.89 23.67
CA ALA A 22 -6.47 -5.11 24.06
C ALA A 22 -5.87 -3.85 24.72
N ALA A 23 -6.14 -2.66 24.17
CA ALA A 23 -5.72 -1.39 24.76
C ALA A 23 -6.36 -1.18 26.15
N GLY A 24 -7.65 -1.49 26.30
CA GLY A 24 -8.36 -1.46 27.58
C GLY A 24 -7.76 -2.42 28.60
N PHE A 25 -7.44 -3.65 28.19
CA PHE A 25 -6.80 -4.65 29.03
C PHE A 25 -5.41 -4.22 29.48
N VAL A 26 -4.57 -3.72 28.56
CA VAL A 26 -3.23 -3.22 28.88
C VAL A 26 -3.29 -2.01 29.82
N LEU A 27 -4.19 -1.06 29.59
CA LEU A 27 -4.37 0.08 30.51
C LEU A 27 -4.82 -0.38 31.91
N PHE A 28 -5.62 -1.44 31.99
CA PHE A 28 -6.06 -2.00 33.26
C PHE A 28 -4.93 -2.74 34.00
N SER A 29 -4.06 -3.45 33.26
CA SER A 29 -2.93 -4.21 33.82
C SER A 29 -1.72 -3.35 34.21
N VAL A 30 -1.53 -2.17 33.60
CA VAL A 30 -0.39 -1.27 33.90
C VAL A 30 -0.74 -0.26 35.01
N ARG A 31 -1.78 -0.53 35.82
CA ARG A 31 -2.15 0.31 36.97
C ARG A 31 -0.95 0.52 37.93
N PRO A 32 -0.66 1.77 38.36
CA PRO A 32 0.44 2.05 39.27
C PRO A 32 0.22 1.33 40.61
N GLY A 33 1.21 0.58 41.08
CA GLY A 33 1.13 -0.25 42.30
C GLY A 33 1.35 -1.76 42.10
N ALA A 34 1.63 -2.21 40.87
CA ALA A 34 1.98 -3.60 40.62
C ALA A 34 3.37 -3.96 41.22
N PRO A 35 3.56 -5.15 41.84
CA PRO A 35 4.84 -5.58 42.46
C PRO A 35 6.04 -5.69 41.50
N SER A 36 5.84 -5.40 40.22
CA SER A 36 6.82 -5.48 39.14
C SER A 36 7.88 -4.37 39.18
N GLU A 37 7.74 -3.35 40.02
CA GLU A 37 8.76 -2.30 40.19
C GLU A 37 10.06 -2.81 40.84
N HIS A 38 10.02 -3.86 41.66
CA HIS A 38 11.17 -4.25 42.49
C HIS A 38 11.98 -5.45 42.00
N SER A 39 11.51 -6.26 41.04
CA SER A 39 12.25 -7.46 40.61
C SER A 39 12.85 -7.33 39.20
N SER A 40 14.18 -7.35 39.14
CA SER A 40 14.93 -7.31 37.87
C SER A 40 14.58 -8.49 36.94
N ARG A 41 14.07 -9.60 37.48
CA ARG A 41 13.67 -10.79 36.70
C ARG A 41 12.41 -10.56 35.88
N VAL A 42 11.37 -9.94 36.47
CA VAL A 42 10.14 -9.60 35.74
C VAL A 42 10.44 -8.58 34.65
N ARG A 43 11.30 -7.61 34.97
CA ARG A 43 11.76 -6.59 34.03
C ARG A 43 12.50 -7.20 32.82
N MET A 44 13.36 -8.20 33.06
CA MET A 44 14.06 -8.94 32.00
C MET A 44 13.11 -9.81 31.17
N LEU A 45 12.15 -10.50 31.79
CA LEU A 45 11.17 -11.32 31.09
C LEU A 45 10.29 -10.48 30.15
N LEU A 46 9.85 -9.30 30.60
CA LEU A 46 9.09 -8.36 29.78
C LEU A 46 9.91 -7.90 28.56
N LEU A 47 11.18 -7.57 28.72
CA LEU A 47 12.04 -7.20 27.59
C LEU A 47 12.23 -8.35 26.61
N LEU A 48 12.49 -9.56 27.11
CA LEU A 48 12.67 -10.73 26.26
C LEU A 48 11.39 -11.01 25.46
N TRP A 49 10.23 -10.90 26.10
CA TRP A 49 8.92 -11.03 25.46
C TRP A 49 8.69 -9.95 24.39
N THR A 50 8.99 -8.69 24.70
CA THR A 50 8.90 -7.59 23.72
C THR A 50 9.85 -7.81 22.54
N ALA A 51 11.05 -8.34 22.77
CA ALA A 51 12.03 -8.61 21.72
C ALA A 51 11.51 -9.70 20.78
N GLN A 52 10.96 -10.77 21.34
CA GLN A 52 10.33 -11.83 20.58
C GLN A 52 9.20 -11.31 19.70
N ASN A 53 8.35 -10.43 20.23
CA ASN A 53 7.28 -9.80 19.44
C ASN A 53 7.83 -8.94 18.30
N ALA A 54 8.92 -8.20 18.52
CA ALA A 54 9.55 -7.43 17.45
C ALA A 54 10.07 -8.33 16.32
N VAL A 55 10.67 -9.48 16.66
CA VAL A 55 11.11 -10.49 15.69
C VAL A 55 9.93 -11.10 14.92
N LEU A 56 8.82 -11.40 15.60
CA LEU A 56 7.60 -11.93 14.95
C LEU A 56 6.98 -10.93 13.97
N VAL A 57 6.97 -9.64 14.33
CA VAL A 57 6.52 -8.57 13.44
C VAL A 57 7.45 -8.46 12.24
N GLN A 58 8.77 -8.51 12.45
CA GLN A 58 9.75 -8.50 11.36
C GLN A 58 9.54 -9.67 10.38
N TYR A 59 9.30 -10.88 10.90
CA TYR A 59 8.99 -12.05 10.09
C TYR A 59 7.67 -11.90 9.31
N SER A 60 6.66 -11.28 9.94
CA SER A 60 5.38 -10.99 9.28
C SER A 60 5.53 -9.98 8.14
N VAL A 61 6.39 -8.97 8.30
CA VAL A 61 6.73 -8.01 7.24
C VAL A 61 7.46 -8.70 6.09
N LEU A 62 8.44 -9.56 6.38
CA LEU A 62 9.13 -10.35 5.35
C LEU A 62 8.14 -11.23 4.55
N ARG A 63 7.23 -11.89 5.26
CA ARG A 63 6.17 -12.70 4.64
C ARG A 63 5.24 -11.86 3.76
N LEU A 64 4.89 -10.65 4.20
CA LEU A 64 4.09 -9.73 3.39
C LEU A 64 4.84 -9.32 2.12
N ASN A 65 6.13 -9.01 2.20
CA ASN A 65 6.95 -8.65 1.04
C ASN A 65 7.00 -9.79 0.02
N LEU A 66 7.27 -11.02 0.46
CA LEU A 66 7.23 -12.21 -0.39
C LEU A 66 5.86 -12.40 -1.07
N TYR A 67 4.77 -12.10 -0.35
CA TYR A 67 3.42 -12.23 -0.90
C TYR A 67 3.09 -11.12 -1.90
N VAL A 68 3.56 -9.89 -1.67
CA VAL A 68 3.46 -8.77 -2.61
C VAL A 68 4.25 -9.06 -3.89
N ASP A 69 5.42 -9.67 -3.77
CA ASP A 69 6.24 -10.04 -4.93
C ASP A 69 5.51 -11.01 -5.85
N ILE A 70 4.75 -11.96 -5.29
CA ILE A 70 4.00 -12.98 -6.04
C ILE A 70 2.67 -12.43 -6.59
N TYR A 71 1.89 -11.74 -5.75
CA TYR A 71 0.49 -11.39 -6.05
C TYR A 71 0.26 -9.90 -6.35
N ALA A 72 1.33 -9.15 -6.64
CA ALA A 72 1.34 -7.70 -6.80
C ALA A 72 0.95 -6.92 -5.52
N LEU A 73 1.22 -5.62 -5.48
CA LEU A 73 0.86 -4.78 -4.35
C LEU A 73 -0.61 -4.35 -4.42
N THR A 74 -1.30 -4.37 -3.28
CA THR A 74 -2.68 -3.87 -3.15
C THR A 74 -2.78 -2.87 -2.00
N TYR A 75 -3.84 -2.07 -1.98
CA TYR A 75 -4.13 -1.11 -0.90
C TYR A 75 -4.13 -1.76 0.48
N TRP A 76 -4.77 -2.93 0.62
CA TRP A 76 -4.87 -3.64 1.90
C TRP A 76 -3.52 -4.18 2.38
N ARG A 77 -2.68 -4.68 1.46
CA ARG A 77 -1.32 -5.13 1.80
C ARG A 77 -0.45 -3.95 2.23
N LEU A 78 -0.57 -2.82 1.55
CA LEU A 78 0.14 -1.61 1.93
C LEU A 78 -0.31 -1.06 3.29
N ALA A 79 -1.62 -1.00 3.54
CA ALA A 79 -2.16 -0.59 4.83
C ALA A 79 -1.70 -1.54 5.96
N ALA A 80 -1.72 -2.85 5.72
CA ALA A 80 -1.20 -3.83 6.66
C ALA A 80 0.30 -3.64 6.93
N GLY A 81 1.11 -3.36 5.90
CA GLY A 81 2.53 -3.05 6.04
C GLY A 81 2.78 -1.79 6.88
N ALA A 82 2.05 -0.71 6.61
CA ALA A 82 2.13 0.53 7.38
C ALA A 82 1.75 0.31 8.85
N TRP A 83 0.70 -0.47 9.11
CA TRP A 83 0.31 -0.84 10.46
C TRP A 83 1.38 -1.66 11.19
N MET A 84 1.94 -2.68 10.53
CA MET A 84 3.02 -3.49 11.12
C MET A 84 4.25 -2.65 11.43
N ALA A 85 4.61 -1.68 10.57
CA ALA A 85 5.71 -0.76 10.82
C ALA A 85 5.45 0.14 12.04
N LEU A 86 4.21 0.61 12.22
CA LEU A 86 3.83 1.38 13.40
C LEU A 86 3.93 0.54 14.68
N VAL A 87 3.44 -0.71 14.66
CA VAL A 87 3.57 -1.65 15.78
C VAL A 87 5.04 -1.91 16.11
N PHE A 88 5.86 -2.17 15.10
CA PHE A 88 7.30 -2.37 15.27
C PHE A 88 7.97 -1.14 15.90
N ALA A 89 7.66 0.07 15.41
CA ALA A 89 8.16 1.31 16.00
C ALA A 89 7.73 1.46 17.46
N GLY A 90 6.48 1.13 17.80
CA GLY A 90 5.98 1.12 19.18
C GLY A 90 6.78 0.17 20.09
N LEU A 91 7.09 -1.04 19.61
CA LEU A 91 7.93 -2.00 20.35
C LEU A 91 9.36 -1.48 20.56
N VAL A 92 9.95 -0.87 19.52
CA VAL A 92 11.26 -0.22 19.60
C VAL A 92 11.25 0.93 20.61
N LEU A 93 10.20 1.77 20.62
CA LEU A 93 10.04 2.85 21.60
C LEU A 93 9.94 2.32 23.04
N ILE A 94 9.33 1.15 23.27
CA ILE A 94 9.31 0.49 24.58
C ILE A 94 10.73 0.12 25.01
N PHE A 95 11.55 -0.41 24.09
CA PHE A 95 12.98 -0.65 24.36
C PHE A 95 13.71 0.64 24.71
N LEU A 96 13.58 1.70 23.89
CA LEU A 96 14.25 2.98 24.15
C LEU A 96 13.81 3.61 25.47
N LYS A 97 12.52 3.55 25.81
CA LYS A 97 12.00 4.00 27.10
C LYS A 97 12.76 3.34 28.25
N PHE A 98 12.99 2.03 28.13
CA PHE A 98 13.67 1.25 29.15
C PHE A 98 15.14 1.63 29.28
N PHE A 99 15.86 1.71 28.16
CA PHE A 99 17.28 2.06 28.14
C PHE A 99 17.53 3.49 28.65
N TRP A 100 16.62 4.43 28.37
CA TRP A 100 16.74 5.83 28.76
C TRP A 100 15.95 6.22 30.00
N GLY A 101 15.35 5.26 30.72
CA GLY A 101 14.60 5.52 31.95
C GLY A 101 13.42 6.49 31.80
N LYS A 102 12.79 6.56 30.62
CA LYS A 102 11.73 7.54 30.33
C LYS A 102 10.39 7.15 30.96
N SER A 103 9.54 8.15 31.21
CA SER A 103 8.20 7.98 31.78
C SER A 103 7.21 7.36 30.78
N VAL A 104 6.10 6.81 31.28
CA VAL A 104 5.00 6.31 30.42
C VAL A 104 4.41 7.42 29.56
N ARG A 105 4.34 8.66 30.08
CA ARG A 105 3.85 9.83 29.33
C ARG A 105 4.71 10.13 28.10
N TRP A 106 6.03 9.98 28.21
CA TRP A 106 6.94 10.12 27.07
C TRP A 106 6.65 9.08 25.98
N LEU A 107 6.40 7.82 26.37
CA LEU A 107 6.08 6.74 25.43
C LEU A 107 4.77 7.01 24.67
N ILE A 108 3.75 7.52 25.36
CA ILE A 108 2.47 7.90 24.74
C ILE A 108 2.70 9.01 23.71
N ASN A 109 3.42 10.07 24.08
CA ASN A 109 3.71 11.18 23.16
C ASN A 109 4.54 10.72 21.95
N ALA A 110 5.54 9.87 22.14
CA ALA A 110 6.35 9.34 21.05
C ALA A 110 5.52 8.48 20.08
N ASN A 111 4.62 7.64 20.60
CA ASN A 111 3.69 6.86 19.75
C ASN A 111 2.71 7.75 19.01
N LEU A 112 2.19 8.81 19.66
CA LEU A 112 1.33 9.80 18.99
C LEU A 112 2.06 10.51 17.86
N VAL A 113 3.32 10.93 18.07
CA VAL A 113 4.14 11.53 17.01
C VAL A 113 4.37 10.55 15.86
N CYS A 114 4.72 9.28 16.15
CA CYS A 114 4.84 8.26 15.10
C CYS A 114 3.54 8.06 14.32
N LEU A 115 2.40 7.96 15.01
CA LEU A 115 1.08 7.85 14.38
C LEU A 115 0.78 9.07 13.50
N SER A 116 0.99 10.28 14.01
CA SER A 116 0.77 11.52 13.27
C SER A 116 1.67 11.61 12.03
N LEU A 117 2.94 11.21 12.13
CA LEU A 117 3.86 11.15 10.99
C LEU A 117 3.40 10.15 9.94
N VAL A 118 2.95 8.96 10.34
CA VAL A 118 2.41 7.95 9.43
C VAL A 118 1.14 8.45 8.74
N LEU A 119 0.21 9.06 9.49
CA LEU A 119 -1.02 9.62 8.92
C LEU A 119 -0.73 10.79 7.97
N PHE A 120 0.20 11.66 8.34
CA PHE A 120 0.64 12.76 7.49
C PHE A 120 1.28 12.24 6.20
N ALA A 121 2.20 11.28 6.30
CA ALA A 121 2.80 10.63 5.14
C ALA A 121 1.74 9.95 4.27
N ALA A 122 0.78 9.24 4.87
CA ALA A 122 -0.30 8.59 4.15
C ALA A 122 -1.24 9.58 3.44
N GLY A 123 -1.52 10.73 4.04
CA GLY A 123 -2.32 11.79 3.41
C GLY A 123 -1.64 12.42 2.20
N ASN A 124 -0.31 12.49 2.21
CA ASN A 124 0.49 13.07 1.12
C ASN A 124 0.93 12.04 0.06
N ALA A 125 0.97 10.75 0.41
CA ALA A 125 1.38 9.69 -0.49
C ALA A 125 0.33 9.43 -1.58
N ASN A 126 0.77 9.41 -2.85
CA ASN A 126 -0.07 8.97 -3.95
C ASN A 126 -0.02 7.44 -4.07
N PHE A 127 -0.69 6.76 -3.14
CA PHE A 127 -0.77 5.30 -3.12
C PHE A 127 -1.14 4.64 -4.46
N PRO A 128 -2.11 5.14 -5.26
CA PRO A 128 -2.38 4.56 -6.57
C PRO A 128 -1.18 4.60 -7.51
N GLU A 129 -0.46 5.71 -7.59
CA GLU A 129 0.74 5.81 -8.44
C GLU A 129 1.87 4.90 -7.96
N TRP A 130 2.07 4.82 -6.64
CA TRP A 130 3.09 3.96 -6.06
C TRP A 130 2.79 2.48 -6.29
N ILE A 131 1.54 2.07 -6.09
CA ILE A 131 1.07 0.70 -6.34
C ILE A 131 1.18 0.37 -7.84
N ALA A 132 0.71 1.26 -8.71
CA ALA A 132 0.73 1.04 -10.15
C ALA A 132 2.17 0.90 -10.67
N ASN A 133 3.07 1.83 -10.31
CA ASN A 133 4.48 1.78 -10.72
C ASN A 133 5.20 0.57 -10.14
N HIS A 134 4.90 0.16 -8.90
CA HIS A 134 5.53 -1.03 -8.32
C HIS A 134 5.07 -2.31 -9.05
N ASN A 135 3.79 -2.39 -9.40
CA ASN A 135 3.20 -3.55 -10.06
C ASN A 135 3.60 -3.69 -11.54
N THR A 136 3.96 -2.59 -12.20
CA THR A 136 4.34 -2.60 -13.63
C THR A 136 5.84 -2.51 -13.86
N ARG A 137 6.66 -2.50 -12.79
CA ARG A 137 8.12 -2.63 -12.93
C ARG A 137 8.47 -3.90 -13.70
N PRO A 138 9.45 -3.84 -14.62
CA PRO A 138 9.88 -5.01 -15.37
C PRO A 138 10.23 -6.14 -14.39
N PRO A 139 9.60 -7.31 -14.49
CA PRO A 139 10.03 -8.47 -13.73
C PRO A 139 11.45 -8.86 -14.18
N GLU A 140 12.15 -9.63 -13.34
CA GLU A 140 13.44 -10.22 -13.73
C GLU A 140 13.30 -10.99 -15.05
N PRO A 141 14.35 -11.03 -15.91
CA PRO A 141 14.30 -11.69 -17.21
C PRO A 141 13.76 -13.12 -17.09
N GLY A 142 12.71 -13.43 -17.84
CA GLY A 142 12.08 -14.76 -17.86
C GLY A 142 10.98 -15.00 -16.81
N LYS A 143 10.67 -14.02 -15.95
CA LYS A 143 9.50 -14.09 -15.05
C LYS A 143 8.33 -13.31 -15.63
N VAL A 144 7.15 -13.90 -15.57
CA VAL A 144 5.89 -13.23 -15.94
C VAL A 144 5.17 -12.84 -14.66
N ARG A 145 4.78 -11.56 -14.52
CA ARG A 145 4.06 -11.08 -13.34
C ARG A 145 2.56 -11.22 -13.55
N VAL A 146 1.88 -11.92 -12.65
CA VAL A 146 0.41 -12.00 -12.67
C VAL A 146 -0.15 -10.67 -12.18
N LEU A 147 -0.99 -10.05 -13.01
CA LEU A 147 -1.53 -8.72 -12.74
C LEU A 147 -3.04 -8.72 -12.93
N ASP A 148 -3.73 -8.06 -12.00
CA ASP A 148 -5.17 -7.83 -12.12
C ASP A 148 -5.43 -6.54 -12.90
N ALA A 149 -5.87 -6.70 -14.15
CA ALA A 149 -6.17 -5.61 -15.07
C ALA A 149 -7.30 -4.71 -14.53
N GLU A 150 -8.30 -5.30 -13.88
CA GLU A 150 -9.47 -4.60 -13.36
C GLU A 150 -9.08 -3.75 -12.15
N TYR A 151 -8.24 -4.32 -11.27
CA TYR A 151 -7.66 -3.56 -10.16
C TYR A 151 -6.81 -2.38 -10.66
N LEU A 152 -5.94 -2.60 -11.65
CA LEU A 152 -5.08 -1.54 -12.21
C LEU A 152 -5.90 -0.38 -12.80
N ALA A 153 -7.00 -0.69 -13.52
CA ALA A 153 -7.91 0.32 -14.04
C ALA A 153 -8.68 1.06 -12.92
N ALA A 154 -9.06 0.35 -11.86
CA ALA A 154 -9.76 0.91 -10.70
C ALA A 154 -8.91 1.88 -9.87
N LEU A 155 -7.58 1.84 -9.98
CA LEU A 155 -6.68 2.80 -9.31
C LEU A 155 -6.86 4.25 -9.81
N GLY A 156 -7.45 4.44 -11.00
CA GLY A 156 -7.81 5.74 -11.53
C GLY A 156 -6.70 6.41 -12.37
N PRO A 157 -6.81 7.73 -12.64
CA PRO A 157 -5.96 8.42 -13.62
C PRO A 157 -4.46 8.42 -13.32
N ALA A 158 -4.08 8.26 -12.04
CA ALA A 158 -2.70 8.18 -11.63
C ALA A 158 -2.01 6.87 -12.07
N ALA A 159 -2.78 5.85 -12.45
CA ALA A 159 -2.26 4.60 -12.98
C ALA A 159 -2.06 4.61 -14.51
N LEU A 160 -2.44 5.69 -15.22
CA LEU A 160 -2.29 5.79 -16.69
C LEU A 160 -0.89 5.41 -17.20
N PRO A 161 0.23 5.89 -16.59
CA PRO A 161 1.55 5.49 -17.05
C PRO A 161 1.83 4.00 -16.94
N ALA A 162 1.34 3.38 -15.87
CA ALA A 162 1.49 1.96 -15.62
C ALA A 162 0.62 1.13 -16.58
N VAL A 163 -0.60 1.57 -16.85
CA VAL A 163 -1.50 0.96 -17.84
C VAL A 163 -0.88 1.02 -19.24
N ASP A 164 -0.36 2.18 -19.64
CA ASP A 164 0.29 2.35 -20.95
C ASP A 164 1.55 1.45 -21.06
N HIS A 165 2.35 1.31 -20.00
CA HIS A 165 3.49 0.39 -19.97
C HIS A 165 3.07 -1.08 -20.17
N VAL A 166 1.98 -1.53 -19.54
CA VAL A 166 1.44 -2.90 -19.72
C VAL A 166 0.94 -3.12 -21.14
N LEU A 167 0.33 -2.10 -21.76
CA LEU A 167 -0.17 -2.19 -23.15
C LEU A 167 0.96 -2.20 -24.19
N VAL A 168 2.10 -1.55 -23.91
CA VAL A 168 3.27 -1.55 -24.79
C VAL A 168 4.09 -2.84 -24.68
N HIS A 169 4.16 -3.44 -23.47
CA HIS A 169 4.93 -4.66 -23.20
C HIS A 169 4.05 -5.81 -22.66
N PRO A 170 3.02 -6.26 -23.41
CA PRO A 170 2.07 -7.28 -22.93
C PRO A 170 2.73 -8.63 -22.60
N GLU A 171 3.87 -8.95 -23.21
CA GLU A 171 4.64 -10.19 -23.03
C GLU A 171 5.19 -10.39 -21.62
N HIS A 172 5.38 -9.31 -20.86
CA HIS A 172 5.92 -9.37 -19.49
C HIS A 172 4.84 -9.59 -18.42
N PHE A 173 3.55 -9.55 -18.79
CA PHE A 173 2.43 -9.57 -17.85
C PHE A 173 1.46 -10.72 -18.12
N ALA A 174 1.01 -11.41 -17.07
CA ALA A 174 -0.06 -12.41 -17.15
C ALA A 174 -1.35 -11.83 -16.57
N LEU A 175 -2.23 -11.35 -17.44
CA LEU A 175 -3.53 -10.76 -17.07
C LEU A 175 -4.68 -11.80 -16.94
N GLY A 176 -4.35 -13.09 -16.82
CA GLY A 176 -5.33 -14.16 -16.68
C GLY A 176 -4.71 -15.56 -16.73
N GLY A 177 -5.44 -16.57 -16.23
CA GLY A 177 -4.96 -17.96 -16.15
C GLY A 177 -4.92 -18.72 -17.48
N SER A 178 -5.37 -18.12 -18.58
CA SER A 178 -5.34 -18.69 -19.93
C SER A 178 -5.08 -17.61 -20.97
N LYS A 179 -4.53 -17.97 -22.14
CA LYS A 179 -4.27 -17.05 -23.27
C LYS A 179 -5.52 -16.28 -23.70
N VAL A 180 -6.70 -16.92 -23.67
CA VAL A 180 -7.98 -16.28 -24.01
C VAL A 180 -8.36 -15.23 -22.98
N HIS A 181 -8.23 -15.54 -21.68
CA HIS A 181 -8.50 -14.59 -20.60
C HIS A 181 -7.52 -13.42 -20.63
N HIS A 182 -6.25 -13.67 -20.95
CA HIS A 182 -5.24 -12.63 -21.12
C HIS A 182 -5.60 -11.66 -22.26
N ALA A 183 -5.95 -12.18 -23.44
CA ALA A 183 -6.34 -11.33 -24.58
C ALA A 183 -7.61 -10.51 -24.28
N GLN A 184 -8.60 -11.12 -23.62
CA GLN A 184 -9.80 -10.40 -23.17
C GLN A 184 -9.48 -9.32 -22.14
N ALA A 185 -8.58 -9.59 -21.20
CA ALA A 185 -8.14 -8.63 -20.20
C ALA A 185 -7.38 -7.45 -20.82
N LEU A 186 -6.52 -7.67 -21.82
CA LEU A 186 -5.86 -6.59 -22.57
C LEU A 186 -6.87 -5.69 -23.30
N LEU A 187 -7.88 -6.28 -23.95
CA LEU A 187 -8.91 -5.52 -24.64
C LEU A 187 -9.75 -4.67 -23.67
N ARG A 188 -10.06 -5.20 -22.48
CA ARG A 188 -10.74 -4.46 -21.42
C ARG A 188 -9.86 -3.33 -20.90
N LEU A 189 -8.60 -3.62 -20.58
CA LEU A 189 -7.63 -2.64 -20.11
C LEU A 189 -7.47 -1.47 -21.08
N LYS A 190 -7.44 -1.74 -22.40
CA LYS A 190 -7.40 -0.70 -23.42
C LYS A 190 -8.63 0.20 -23.40
N ARG A 191 -9.84 -0.37 -23.26
CA ARG A 191 -11.08 0.43 -23.13
C ARG A 191 -11.08 1.26 -21.86
N ASP A 192 -10.66 0.67 -20.75
CA ASP A 192 -10.61 1.35 -19.45
C ASP A 192 -9.60 2.50 -19.46
N ARG A 193 -8.47 2.31 -20.15
CA ARG A 193 -7.48 3.37 -20.44
C ARG A 193 -8.11 4.53 -21.18
N ASP A 194 -8.85 4.27 -22.26
CA ASP A 194 -9.51 5.32 -23.04
C ASP A 194 -10.57 6.07 -22.20
N GLN A 195 -11.31 5.36 -21.34
CA GLN A 195 -12.24 5.99 -20.40
C GLN A 195 -11.50 6.84 -19.35
N LEU A 196 -10.35 6.39 -18.85
CA LEU A 196 -9.53 7.16 -17.92
C LEU A 196 -9.00 8.44 -18.57
N VAL A 197 -8.55 8.39 -19.82
CA VAL A 197 -8.12 9.58 -20.57
C VAL A 197 -9.25 10.57 -20.73
N ARG A 198 -10.44 10.12 -21.18
CA ARG A 198 -11.62 11.00 -21.29
C ARG A 198 -11.97 11.66 -19.97
N ARG A 199 -11.95 10.92 -18.86
CA ARG A 199 -12.19 11.48 -17.52
C ARG A 199 -11.17 12.54 -17.13
N VAL A 200 -9.91 12.40 -17.55
CA VAL A 200 -8.89 13.44 -17.34
C VAL A 200 -9.19 14.67 -18.21
N GLU A 201 -9.53 14.50 -19.48
CA GLU A 201 -9.83 15.61 -20.39
C GLU A 201 -11.07 16.40 -19.98
N GLU A 202 -12.18 15.72 -19.66
CA GLU A 202 -13.43 16.32 -19.17
C GLU A 202 -13.21 17.13 -17.89
N ARG A 203 -12.38 16.59 -16.99
CA ARG A 203 -12.08 17.24 -15.71
C ARG A 203 -11.09 18.39 -15.88
N ALA A 204 -10.18 18.30 -16.86
CA ALA A 204 -9.28 19.39 -17.23
C ALA A 204 -10.01 20.60 -17.82
N ALA A 205 -11.20 20.41 -18.40
CA ALA A 205 -12.05 21.51 -18.84
C ALA A 205 -12.65 22.31 -17.66
N ASN A 206 -12.68 21.73 -16.45
CA ASN A 206 -13.21 22.38 -15.26
C ASN A 206 -12.07 22.79 -14.31
N TRP A 207 -11.70 24.07 -14.35
CA TRP A 207 -10.64 24.65 -13.51
C TRP A 207 -10.86 24.44 -11.99
N ARG A 208 -12.12 24.31 -11.54
CA ARG A 208 -12.46 24.10 -10.12
C ARG A 208 -12.08 22.72 -9.60
N SER A 209 -11.86 21.77 -10.51
CA SER A 209 -11.45 20.41 -10.17
C SER A 209 -9.93 20.22 -10.14
N TRP A 210 -9.19 21.33 -10.29
CA TRP A 210 -7.75 21.34 -10.29
C TRP A 210 -7.19 20.86 -8.94
N GLY A 211 -6.24 19.94 -9.02
CA GLY A 211 -5.46 19.46 -7.88
C GLY A 211 -4.17 18.81 -8.37
N TRP A 212 -3.19 18.68 -7.48
CA TRP A 212 -1.86 18.17 -7.79
C TRP A 212 -1.84 16.83 -8.55
N ARG A 213 -2.74 15.91 -8.19
CA ARG A 213 -2.85 14.60 -8.86
C ARG A 213 -3.36 14.70 -10.29
N HIS A 214 -4.27 15.64 -10.55
CA HIS A 214 -4.85 15.88 -11.87
C HIS A 214 -3.84 16.56 -12.81
N ALA A 215 -3.11 17.57 -12.30
CA ALA A 215 -2.08 18.26 -13.07
C ALA A 215 -0.99 17.30 -13.59
N ARG A 216 -0.57 16.33 -12.76
CA ARG A 216 0.40 15.29 -13.19
C ARG A 216 -0.15 14.37 -14.28
N ALA A 217 -1.39 13.88 -14.14
CA ALA A 217 -2.01 13.04 -15.17
C ALA A 217 -2.15 13.79 -16.51
N LYS A 218 -2.53 15.08 -16.47
CA LYS A 218 -2.61 15.95 -17.65
C LYS A 218 -1.25 16.14 -18.32
N ASN A 219 -0.20 16.42 -17.53
CA ASN A 219 1.15 16.60 -18.05
C ASN A 219 1.68 15.32 -18.70
N TYR A 220 1.40 14.15 -18.13
CA TYR A 220 1.76 12.85 -18.72
C TYR A 220 1.11 12.63 -20.09
N LEU A 221 -0.19 12.90 -20.22
CA LEU A 221 -0.87 12.82 -21.52
C LEU A 221 -0.28 13.80 -22.53
N ALA A 222 0.02 15.03 -22.11
CA ALA A 222 0.68 16.03 -22.95
C ALA A 222 2.04 15.55 -23.47
N THR A 223 2.85 14.88 -22.63
CA THR A 223 4.11 14.28 -23.06
C THR A 223 3.91 13.20 -24.10
N LEU A 224 2.93 12.31 -23.94
CA LEU A 224 2.63 11.25 -24.92
C LEU A 224 2.16 11.80 -26.27
N HIS A 225 1.30 12.83 -26.27
CA HIS A 225 0.89 13.50 -27.51
C HIS A 225 2.06 14.17 -28.23
N THR A 226 3.06 14.64 -27.47
CA THR A 226 4.27 15.24 -28.03
C THR A 226 5.18 14.17 -28.63
N THR A 227 5.41 13.05 -27.91
CA THR A 227 6.22 11.93 -28.41
C THR A 227 5.60 11.28 -29.65
N LYS A 228 4.27 11.07 -29.67
CA LYS A 228 3.57 10.52 -30.84
C LYS A 228 3.61 11.45 -32.06
N ARG A 229 3.82 12.76 -31.86
CA ARG A 229 4.01 13.75 -32.93
C ARG A 229 5.45 13.75 -33.47
N LEU A 230 6.42 13.24 -32.70
CA LEU A 230 7.83 13.15 -33.06
C LEU A 230 8.21 11.82 -33.74
N GLU A 231 7.35 10.81 -33.71
CA GLU A 231 7.44 9.64 -34.59
C GLU A 231 6.51 9.80 -35.80
N PRO A 232 6.96 10.39 -36.91
CA PRO A 232 6.19 10.39 -38.15
C PRO A 232 6.10 8.96 -38.67
N TRP A 233 4.92 8.37 -38.54
CA TRP A 233 4.34 7.31 -39.39
C TRP A 233 5.35 6.53 -40.25
N SER A 234 5.81 5.38 -39.76
CA SER A 234 6.33 4.32 -40.64
C SER A 234 5.14 3.45 -41.05
N PRO A 235 4.72 3.44 -42.33
CA PRO A 235 3.76 2.45 -42.79
C PRO A 235 4.42 1.08 -42.71
N ILE A 236 3.84 0.20 -41.90
CA ILE A 236 4.18 -1.22 -41.94
C ILE A 236 3.52 -1.76 -43.21
N GLU A 237 4.32 -1.98 -44.25
CA GLU A 237 3.96 -2.83 -45.39
C GLU A 237 3.95 -4.29 -44.93
N TYR A 238 2.78 -4.92 -44.97
CA TYR A 238 2.59 -6.36 -45.22
C TYR A 238 1.29 -6.57 -45.97
#